data_AF-A0A9X9A1X0-F1
#
_entry.id   AF-A0A9X9A1X0-F1
#
_cell.length_a   1.000
_cell.length_b   1.000
_cell.length_c   1.000
_cell.angle_alpha   90.00
_cell.angle_beta   90.00
_cell.angle_gamma   90.00
#
_symmetry.space_group_name_H-M   'P 1'
#
loop_
_entity.id
_entity.type
_entity.pdbx_description
1 polymer ?
#
loop_
_entity_poly.entity_id
_entity_poly.type
_entity_poly.pdbx_seq_one_letter_code
_entity_poly.pdbx_strand_id
1 'polypeptide(L)' 'DGNKILERTIPVKKVMTEEGELFVTTVYDLTLANYGVNRGLGGQEPKDFNDDIPFTPAWQEKMTGVKRELII' A
#
# COMPACT_ATOMS: atom_id res chain seq x y z
N ASP A 1 -5.49 -14.92 -12.51
CA ASP A 1 -4.91 -14.51 -11.22
C ASP A 1 -5.14 -13.03 -10.93
N GLY A 2 -6.32 -12.68 -10.40
CA GLY A 2 -6.69 -11.29 -10.08
C GLY A 2 -6.66 -10.94 -8.59
N ASN A 3 -6.58 -11.95 -7.71
CA ASN A 3 -6.60 -11.75 -6.25
C ASN A 3 -5.21 -12.06 -5.66
N LYS A 4 -4.32 -11.07 -5.69
CA LYS A 4 -3.08 -11.10 -4.91
C LYS A 4 -3.34 -10.37 -3.59
N ILE A 5 -3.18 -11.07 -2.47
CA ILE A 5 -3.16 -10.45 -1.15
C ILE A 5 -1.83 -9.70 -1.02
N LEU A 6 -1.89 -8.43 -0.62
CA LEU A 6 -0.72 -7.61 -0.31
C LEU A 6 -0.67 -7.36 1.19
N GLU A 7 0.33 -7.94 1.85
CA GLU A 7 0.58 -7.75 3.28
C GLU A 7 1.41 -6.48 3.49
N ARG A 8 0.81 -5.45 4.07
CA ARG A 8 1.46 -4.15 4.31
C ARG A 8 1.31 -3.73 5.76
N THR A 9 2.38 -3.18 6.32
CA THR A 9 2.38 -2.75 7.73
C THR A 9 1.83 -1.34 7.85
N ILE A 10 0.90 -1.15 8.79
CA ILE A 10 0.30 0.15 9.11
C ILE A 10 0.44 0.47 10.59
N PRO A 11 0.58 1.74 10.96
CA PRO A 11 0.51 2.14 12.36
C PRO A 11 -0.92 1.97 12.86
N VAL A 12 -1.04 1.42 14.07
CA VAL A 12 -2.31 1.25 14.76
C VAL A 12 -2.22 1.83 16.17
N LYS A 13 -3.36 2.29 16.69
CA LYS A 13 -3.52 2.64 18.09
C LYS A 13 -4.54 1.70 18.72
N LYS A 14 -4.22 1.21 19.90
CA LYS A 14 -5.13 0.46 20.75
C LYS A 14 -6.05 1.43 21.50
N VAL A 15 -7.35 1.20 21.44
CA VAL A 15 -8.38 2.02 22.10
C VAL A 15 -9.37 1.14 22.87
N MET A 16 -9.86 1.63 24.00
CA MET A 16 -10.94 0.99 24.74
C MET A 16 -12.28 1.54 24.28
N THR A 17 -13.22 0.65 24.01
CA THR A 17 -14.61 0.94 23.64
C THR A 17 -15.56 0.22 24.61
N GLU A 18 -16.87 0.49 24.51
CA GLU A 18 -17.88 -0.23 25.28
C GLU A 18 -17.91 -1.74 24.95
N GLU A 19 -17.46 -2.13 23.75
CA GLU A 19 -17.36 -3.51 23.29
C GLU A 19 -16.00 -4.16 23.61
N GLY A 20 -15.08 -3.40 24.21
CA GLY A 20 -13.75 -3.87 24.59
C GLY A 20 -12.61 -3.18 23.82
N GLU A 21 -11.45 -3.83 23.83
CA GLU A 21 -10.22 -3.30 23.23
C GLU A 21 -10.22 -3.51 21.71
N LEU A 22 -9.97 -2.43 20.96
CA LEU A 22 -9.86 -2.46 19.50
C LEU A 22 -8.58 -1.78 19.02
N PHE A 23 -8.05 -2.24 17.89
CA PHE A 23 -7.02 -1.52 17.14
C PHE A 23 -7.67 -0.65 16.08
N VAL A 24 -7.28 0.62 16.03
CA VAL A 24 -7.74 1.59 15.04
C VAL A 24 -6.55 2.18 14.27
N THR A 25 -6.80 2.61 13.05
CA THR A 25 -5.84 3.32 12.19
C THR A 25 -6.56 4.46 11.48
N THR A 26 -5.82 5.38 10.87
CA THR A 26 -6.44 6.46 10.09
C THR A 26 -6.72 6.01 8.65
N VAL A 27 -7.69 6.65 8.00
CA VAL A 27 -7.92 6.46 6.56
C VAL A 27 -6.68 6.83 5.74
N TYR A 28 -5.90 7.81 6.21
CA TYR A 28 -4.64 8.20 5.58
C TYR A 28 -3.63 7.05 5.57
N ASP A 29 -3.45 6.38 6.71
CA ASP A 29 -2.53 5.24 6.81
C ASP A 29 -2.98 4.07 5.92
N LEU A 30 -4.28 3.78 5.87
CA LEU A 30 -4.85 2.78 4.97
C LEU A 30 -4.65 3.13 3.49
N THR A 31 -4.77 4.41 3.14
CA THR A 31 -4.62 4.87 1.75
C THR A 31 -3.18 4.75 1.29
N LEU A 32 -2.22 5.18 2.13
CA LEU A 32 -0.79 5.02 1.82
C LEU A 32 -0.40 3.55 1.71
N ALA A 33 -0.93 2.71 2.61
CA ALA A 33 -0.75 1.26 2.49
C ALA A 33 -1.36 0.76 1.19
N ASN A 34 -2.60 1.12 0.82
CA ASN A 34 -3.23 0.68 -0.43
C ASN A 34 -2.39 1.03 -1.68
N TYR A 35 -1.78 2.21 -1.73
CA TYR A 35 -0.91 2.63 -2.84
C TYR A 35 0.53 2.12 -2.76
N GLY A 36 0.90 1.38 -1.70
CA GLY A 36 2.26 0.86 -1.54
C GLY A 36 3.29 1.96 -1.28
N VAL A 37 2.93 3.06 -0.63
CA VAL A 37 3.90 4.11 -0.29
C VAL A 37 4.79 3.62 0.84
N ASN A 38 6.08 3.45 0.57
CA ASN A 38 7.06 3.00 1.56
C ASN A 38 7.30 4.09 2.62
N ARG A 39 7.04 3.75 3.88
CA ARG A 39 7.19 4.63 5.04
C ARG A 39 8.19 4.09 6.07
N GLY A 40 8.98 3.07 5.71
CA GLY A 40 9.93 2.41 6.61
C GLY A 40 9.29 1.54 7.69
N LEU A 41 8.05 1.09 7.49
CA LEU A 41 7.30 0.26 8.45
C LEU A 41 7.47 -1.25 8.22
N GLY A 42 8.09 -1.64 7.10
CA GLY A 42 8.16 -3.02 6.63
C GLY A 42 6.87 -3.47 5.95
N GLY A 43 6.91 -4.65 5.32
CA GLY A 43 5.80 -5.19 4.52
C GLY A 43 6.18 -5.42 3.06
N GLN A 44 5.16 -5.54 2.21
CA GLN A 44 5.28 -5.74 0.76
C GLN A 44 5.17 -4.41 -0.01
N GLU A 45 5.90 -3.39 0.42
CA GLU A 45 6.03 -2.14 -0.30
C GLU A 45 7.07 -2.24 -1.43
N PRO A 46 6.89 -1.52 -2.55
CA PRO A 46 7.93 -1.30 -3.53
C PRO A 46 9.15 -0.58 -2.93
N LYS A 47 10.32 -0.93 -3.45
CA LYS A 47 11.61 -0.27 -3.20
C LYS A 47 11.70 1.02 -4.01
N ASP A 48 11.24 0.99 -5.26
CA ASP A 48 11.20 2.13 -6.15
C ASP A 48 10.12 1.98 -7.23
N PHE A 49 10.04 2.95 -8.13
CA PHE A 49 9.03 3.01 -9.19
C PHE A 49 9.13 1.90 -10.24
N ASN A 50 10.22 1.15 -10.29
CA ASN A 50 10.48 0.09 -11.26
C ASN A 50 9.96 -1.29 -10.82
N ASP A 51 9.50 -1.45 -9.57
CA ASP A 51 8.99 -2.72 -9.07
C ASP A 51 7.59 -3.03 -9.65
N ASP A 52 7.35 -4.25 -10.17
CA ASP A 52 6.02 -4.71 -10.63
C ASP A 52 5.13 -5.10 -9.44
N ILE A 53 4.73 -4.10 -8.67
CA ILE A 53 3.83 -4.18 -7.51
C ILE A 53 2.64 -3.24 -7.75
N PRO A 54 1.39 -3.61 -7.39
CA PRO A 54 0.23 -2.77 -7.64
C PRO A 54 0.42 -1.31 -7.24
N PHE A 55 0.02 -0.44 -8.16
CA PHE A 55 0.08 1.03 -8.09
C PHE A 55 1.46 1.67 -8.28
N THR A 56 2.51 0.92 -8.63
CA THR A 56 3.77 1.52 -9.12
C THR A 56 3.67 1.92 -10.61
N PRO A 57 4.57 2.80 -11.09
CA PRO A 57 4.69 3.08 -12.51
C PRO A 57 5.00 1.85 -13.38
N ALA A 58 5.89 0.95 -12.96
CA ALA A 58 6.17 -0.29 -13.69
C ALA A 58 4.95 -1.23 -13.78
N TRP A 59 4.16 -1.34 -12.71
CA TRP A 59 2.91 -2.09 -12.74
C TRP A 59 1.89 -1.44 -13.69
N GLN A 60 1.74 -0.12 -13.61
CA GLN A 60 0.80 0.63 -14.44
C GLN A 60 1.15 0.53 -15.94
N GLU A 61 2.42 0.57 -16.31
CA GLU A 61 2.87 0.42 -17.70
C GLU A 61 2.44 -0.94 -18.26
N LYS A 62 2.62 -2.02 -17.49
CA LYS A 62 2.17 -3.36 -17.87
C LYS A 62 0.66 -3.47 -18.02
N MET A 63 -0.10 -2.76 -17.17
CA MET A 63 -1.57 -2.79 -17.21
C MET A 63 -2.17 -1.93 -18.34
N THR A 64 -1.53 -0.82 -18.69
CA THR A 64 -2.13 0.20 -19.57
C THR A 64 -1.39 0.43 -20.89
N GLY A 65 -0.12 0.03 -20.98
CA GLY A 65 0.77 0.31 -22.10
C GLY A 65 1.35 1.73 -22.13
N VAL A 66 1.00 2.61 -21.18
CA VAL A 66 1.59 3.96 -21.08
C VAL A 66 2.97 3.87 -20.42
N LYS A 67 3.98 4.48 -21.05
CA LYS A 67 5.35 4.47 -20.54
C LYS A 67 5.45 5.07 -19.14
N ARG A 68 6.07 4.36 -18.21
CA ARG A 68 6.25 4.78 -16.81
C ARG A 68 6.99 6.11 -16.67
N GLU A 69 7.90 6.43 -17.59
CA GLU A 69 8.65 7.70 -17.57
C GLU A 69 7.76 8.93 -17.81
N LEU A 70 6.52 8.75 -18.30
CA LEU A 70 5.55 9.83 -18.48
C LEU A 70 4.74 10.17 -17.23
N ILE A 71 4.77 9.31 -16.20
CA ILE A 71 3.97 9.46 -14.98
C ILE A 71 4.80 9.63 -13.70
N ILE A 72 6.14 9.57 -13.82
CA ILE A 72 7.10 9.82 -12.74
C ILE A 72 7.33 11.32 -12.57
#